data_AF-A0AAD9PU43-F1
#
_entry.id   AF-A0AAD9PU43-F1
#
_cell.length_a   1.000
_cell.length_b   1.000
_cell.length_c   1.000
_cell.angle_alpha   90.00
_cell.angle_beta   90.00
_cell.angle_gamma   90.00
#
_symmetry.space_group_name_H-M   'P 1'
#
loop_
_entity.id
_entity.type
_entity.pdbx_description
1 polymer ?
#
loop_
_entity_poly.entity_id
_entity_poly.type
_entity_poly.pdbx_seq_one_letter_code
_entity_poly.pdbx_strand_id
1 'polypeptide(L)' 'MAAGFSLPPPSALEIHDANVAEKWKKFRLAWDNYSLATELNKKHEKVQVATLLTINGEEARDVYSTFTDWESEESK' A
#
# COMPACT_ATOMS: atom_id res chain seq x y z
N MET A 1 -7.25 -18.46 -21.87
CA MET A 1 -6.11 -18.09 -21.00
C MET A 1 -5.66 -16.72 -21.47
N ALA A 2 -6.12 -15.64 -20.84
CA ALA A 2 -5.72 -14.29 -21.25
C ALA A 2 -4.23 -14.11 -20.94
N ALA A 3 -3.45 -13.65 -21.92
CA ALA A 3 -2.04 -13.37 -21.77
C ALA A 3 -1.81 -12.51 -20.51
N GLY A 4 -0.89 -12.94 -19.64
CA GLY A 4 -0.59 -12.29 -18.38
C GLY A 4 0.05 -10.92 -18.59
N PHE A 5 -0.77 -9.88 -18.74
CA PHE A 5 -0.33 -8.50 -18.60
C PHE A 5 0.05 -8.29 -17.13
N SER A 6 1.35 -8.27 -16.82
CA SER A 6 1.81 -7.78 -15.52
C SER A 6 1.64 -6.26 -15.52
N LEU A 7 0.59 -5.78 -14.86
CA LEU A 7 0.42 -4.35 -14.63
C LEU A 7 1.60 -3.85 -13.79
N PRO A 8 2.26 -2.73 -14.17
CA PRO A 8 3.32 -2.19 -13.36
C PRO A 8 2.74 -1.78 -12.00
N PRO A 9 3.45 -2.05 -10.89
CA PRO A 9 3.03 -1.57 -9.60
C PRO A 9 3.05 -0.03 -9.57
N PRO A 10 2.20 0.60 -8.74
CA PRO A 10 2.28 2.03 -8.46
C PRO A 10 3.68 2.44 -7.98
N SER A 11 4.05 3.69 -8.21
CA SER A 11 5.23 4.28 -7.57
C SER A 11 5.07 4.32 -6.05
N ALA A 12 6.16 4.15 -5.32
CA ALA A 12 6.18 4.30 -3.88
C ALA A 12 5.68 5.70 -3.46
N LEU A 13 4.99 5.77 -2.32
CA LEU A 13 4.54 7.02 -1.74
C LEU A 13 5.75 7.82 -1.22
N GLU A 14 5.88 9.06 -1.69
CA GLU A 14 6.87 10.01 -1.17
C GLU A 14 6.31 10.70 0.09
N ILE A 15 6.70 10.23 1.28
CA ILE A 15 6.18 10.77 2.55
C ILE A 15 6.91 12.03 3.05
N HIS A 16 8.09 12.32 2.50
CA HIS A 16 8.91 13.49 2.85
C HIS A 16 8.71 14.71 1.93
N ASP A 17 7.73 14.67 1.03
CA ASP A 17 7.42 15.79 0.12
C ASP A 17 6.67 16.92 0.86
N ALA A 18 7.01 18.18 0.55
CA ALA A 18 6.35 19.36 1.13
C ALA A 18 4.83 19.39 0.86
N ASN A 19 4.37 18.67 -0.17
CA ASN A 19 2.97 18.48 -0.54
C ASN A 19 2.57 16.99 -0.49
N VAL A 20 2.92 16.32 0.61
CA VAL A 20 2.55 14.92 0.90
C VAL A 20 1.04 14.65 0.72
N ALA A 21 0.18 15.63 0.99
CA ALA A 21 -1.26 15.49 0.83
C ALA A 21 -1.68 15.27 -0.64
N GLU A 22 -1.07 15.97 -1.59
CA GLU A 22 -1.33 15.78 -3.02
C GLU A 22 -0.70 14.47 -3.52
N LYS A 23 0.51 14.14 -3.08
CA LYS A 23 1.19 12.88 -3.41
C LYS A 23 0.37 11.68 -2.94
N TRP A 24 -0.19 11.75 -1.74
CA TRP A 24 -1.10 10.72 -1.20
C TRP A 24 -2.35 10.53 -2.07
N LYS A 25 -2.99 11.61 -2.53
CA LYS A 25 -4.16 11.51 -3.42
C LYS A 25 -3.83 10.79 -4.73
N LYS A 26 -2.68 11.14 -5.34
CA LYS A 26 -2.20 10.51 -6.58
C LYS A 26 -1.87 9.04 -6.36
N PHE A 27 -1.16 8.72 -5.28
CA PHE A 27 -0.84 7.36 -4.90
C PHE A 27 -2.10 6.52 -4.67
N ARG A 28 -3.07 7.04 -3.90
CA ARG A 28 -4.32 6.35 -3.59
C ARG A 28 -5.11 5.99 -4.86
N LEU A 29 -5.22 6.94 -5.79
CA LEU A 29 -5.88 6.67 -7.08
C LEU A 29 -5.16 5.58 -7.87
N ALA A 30 -3.82 5.61 -7.91
CA ALA A 30 -3.03 4.59 -8.59
C ALA A 30 -3.16 3.21 -7.92
N TRP A 31 -3.15 3.18 -6.58
CA TRP A 31 -3.36 1.97 -5.79
C TRP A 31 -4.74 1.36 -6.00
N ASP A 32 -5.80 2.16 -5.98
CA ASP A 32 -7.18 1.68 -6.18
C ASP A 32 -7.34 1.05 -7.57
N ASN A 33 -6.81 1.71 -8.61
CA ASN A 33 -6.81 1.18 -9.97
C ASN A 33 -5.99 -0.11 -10.10
N TYR A 34 -4.78 -0.14 -9.52
CA TYR A 34 -3.92 -1.32 -9.53
C TYR A 34 -4.59 -2.50 -8.79
N SER A 35 -5.15 -2.24 -7.62
CA SER A 35 -5.80 -3.24 -6.77
C SER A 35 -7.03 -3.84 -7.47
N LEU A 36 -7.83 -3.01 -8.14
CA LEU A 36 -8.96 -3.46 -8.93
C LEU A 36 -8.53 -4.27 -10.15
N ALA A 37 -7.57 -3.75 -10.94
CA ALA A 37 -7.16 -4.35 -12.20
C ALA A 37 -6.39 -5.66 -12.03
N THR A 38 -5.71 -5.84 -10.90
CA THR A 38 -5.04 -7.10 -10.51
C THR A 38 -5.92 -8.04 -9.69
N GLU A 39 -7.16 -7.64 -9.40
CA GLU A 39 -8.07 -8.31 -8.45
C GLU A 39 -7.46 -8.53 -7.06
N LEU A 40 -6.46 -7.73 -6.68
CA LEU A 40 -5.86 -7.74 -5.35
C LEU A 40 -6.92 -7.44 -4.29
N ASN A 41 -7.88 -6.57 -4.60
CA ASN A 41 -9.02 -6.25 -3.75
C ASN A 41 -9.89 -7.47 -3.38
N LYS A 42 -9.82 -8.57 -4.14
CA LYS A 42 -10.53 -9.83 -3.86
C LYS A 42 -9.70 -10.80 -3.01
N LYS A 43 -8.43 -10.49 -2.73
CA LYS A 43 -7.54 -11.32 -1.92
C LYS A 43 -7.73 -11.04 -0.43
N HIS A 44 -7.20 -11.94 0.41
CA HIS A 44 -7.21 -11.75 1.85
C HIS A 44 -6.50 -10.45 2.23
N GLU A 45 -7.01 -9.73 3.24
CA GLU A 45 -6.49 -8.44 3.68
C GLU A 45 -4.97 -8.45 3.91
N LYS A 46 -4.47 -9.45 4.64
CA LYS A 46 -3.02 -9.67 4.84
C LYS A 46 -2.19 -9.66 3.54
N VAL A 47 -2.73 -10.18 2.43
CA VAL A 47 -2.05 -10.18 1.12
C VAL A 47 -2.07 -8.77 0.51
N GLN A 48 -3.18 -8.05 0.65
CA GLN A 48 -3.30 -6.66 0.19
C GLN A 48 -2.32 -5.76 0.94
N VAL A 49 -2.27 -5.87 2.28
CA VAL A 49 -1.35 -5.14 3.15
C VAL A 49 0.10 -5.48 2.82
N ALA A 50 0.46 -6.76 2.71
CA ALA A 50 1.82 -7.17 2.34
C ALA A 50 2.24 -6.62 0.96
N THR A 51 1.32 -6.57 0.00
CA THR A 51 1.57 -6.01 -1.33
C THR A 51 1.79 -4.50 -1.25
N LEU A 52 0.98 -3.78 -0.48
CA LEU A 52 1.12 -2.34 -0.24
C LEU A 52 2.48 -2.00 0.39
N LEU A 53 2.89 -2.75 1.42
CA LEU A 53 4.18 -2.58 2.09
C LEU A 53 5.37 -2.94 1.20
N THR A 54 5.18 -3.87 0.26
CA THR A 54 6.23 -4.22 -0.70
C THR A 54 6.43 -3.13 -1.74
N ILE A 55 5.36 -2.48 -2.18
CA ILE A 55 5.42 -1.37 -3.15
C ILE A 55 6.06 -0.11 -2.57
N ASN A 56 5.74 0.21 -1.31
CA ASN A 56 6.24 1.44 -0.67
C ASN A 56 7.63 1.29 -0.03
N GLY A 57 8.14 0.07 0.12
CA GLY A 57 9.51 -0.17 0.59
C GLY A 57 9.68 -0.09 2.10
N GLU A 58 10.95 0.07 2.54
CA GLU A 58 11.38 -0.02 3.94
C GLU A 58 10.72 1.03 4.84
N GLU A 59 10.64 2.27 4.38
CA GLU A 59 10.07 3.38 5.13
C GLU A 59 8.59 3.15 5.52
N ALA A 60 7.79 2.59 4.60
CA ALA A 60 6.41 2.25 4.90
C ALA A 60 6.28 1.07 5.89
N ARG A 61 7.27 0.17 5.92
CA ARG A 61 7.31 -0.93 6.90
C ARG A 61 7.68 -0.40 8.28
N ASP A 62 8.58 0.58 8.36
CA ASP A 62 8.92 1.26 9.61
C ASP A 62 7.68 1.96 10.19
N VAL A 63 6.97 2.75 9.37
CA VAL A 63 5.70 3.38 9.79
C VAL A 63 4.67 2.33 10.21
N TYR A 64 4.50 1.25 9.43
CA TYR A 64 3.55 0.19 9.75
C TYR A 64 3.88 -0.54 11.06
N SER A 65 5.15 -0.72 11.41
CA SER A 65 5.56 -1.35 12.67
C SER A 65 5.10 -0.55 13.90
N THR A 66 4.99 0.77 13.79
CA THR A 66 4.42 1.61 14.86
C THR A 66 2.92 1.37 15.09
N PHE A 67 2.21 0.85 14.08
CA PHE A 67 0.78 0.56 14.20
C PHE A 67 0.54 -0.77 14.91
N THR A 68 1.47 -1.74 14.81
CA THR A 68 1.40 -2.97 15.60
C THR A 68 1.66 -2.71 17.09
N ASP A 69 2.43 -1.69 17.44
CA ASP A 69 2.60 -1.27 18.83
C ASP A 69 1.30 -0.66 19.39
N TRP A 70 0.48 -0.02 18.54
CA TRP A 70 -0.84 0.52 18.92
C TRP A 70 -1.85 -0.56 19.34
N GLU A 71 -1.86 -1.73 18.69
CA GLU A 71 -2.75 -2.84 19.09
C GLU A 71 -2.38 -3.44 20.46
N SER A 72 -1.15 -3.19 20.95
CA SER A 72 -0.68 -3.70 22.26
C SER A 72 -1.01 -2.78 23.45
N GLU A 73 -1.32 -1.51 23.19
CA GLU A 73 -1.60 -0.50 24.23
C GLU A 73 -3.09 -0.34 24.56
N GLU A 74 -4.01 -0.84 23.72
CA GLU A 74 -5.48 -0.74 23.94
C GLU A 74 -6.07 -1.91 24.76
N SER A 75 -5.22 -2.81 25.28
CA SER A 75 -5.64 -3.96 26.11
C SER A 75 -5.30 -3.82 27.61
N LYS A 76 -5.11 -2.60 28.15
CA LYS A 76 -4.89 -2.39 29.59
C LYS A 76 -6.02 -1.64 30.28
#